data_AF-G0U315-F1
#
_entry.id   AF-G0U315-F1
#
_cell.length_a   1.000
_cell.length_b   1.000
_cell.length_c   1.000
_cell.angle_alpha   90.00
_cell.angle_beta   90.00
_cell.angle_gamma   90.00
#
_symmetry.space_group_name_H-M   'P 1'
#
loop_
_entity.id
_entity.type
_entity.pdbx_description
1 polymer ?
#
loop_
_entity_poly.entity_id
_entity_poly.type
_entity_poly.pdbx_seq_one_letter_code
_entity_poly.pdbx_strand_id
1 'polypeptide(L)'
;MGDPFVRPGLTYQPYVEQVLLRNEGTLTLESTKEDWMRYQHRDTLASIILHRDRLEYLSIVENAAPARVERILLERAVDPTRKRHRSHG
;
A
#
# COMPACT_ATOMS: atom_id res chain seq x y z
N MET A 1 -11.29 -26.00 -24.41
CA MET A 1 -11.62 -25.48 -23.07
C MET A 1 -10.97 -24.12 -22.96
N GLY A 2 -11.75 -23.06 -22.81
CA GLY A 2 -11.21 -21.72 -22.57
C GLY A 2 -10.68 -21.61 -21.15
N ASP A 3 -9.62 -20.83 -20.98
CA ASP A 3 -8.99 -20.55 -19.69
C ASP A 3 -10.02 -19.94 -18.71
N PRO A 4 -10.24 -20.52 -17.51
CA PRO A 4 -11.29 -20.10 -16.58
C PRO A 4 -11.18 -18.65 -16.09
N PHE A 5 -10.03 -18.01 -16.30
CA PHE A 5 -9.79 -16.61 -15.91
C PHE A 5 -10.11 -15.60 -17.02
N VAL A 6 -10.46 -16.08 -18.21
CA VAL A 6 -10.72 -15.21 -19.37
C VAL A 6 -12.22 -14.99 -19.52
N ARG A 7 -12.66 -13.75 -19.33
CA ARG A 7 -14.04 -13.35 -19.63
C ARG A 7 -14.37 -13.66 -21.10
N PRO A 8 -15.55 -14.23 -21.41
CA PRO A 8 -15.93 -14.54 -22.80
C PRO A 8 -15.77 -13.31 -23.71
N GLY A 9 -14.97 -13.44 -24.77
CA GLY A 9 -14.70 -12.36 -25.74
C GLY A 9 -13.43 -11.54 -25.49
N LEU A 10 -12.69 -11.77 -24.39
CA LEU A 10 -11.34 -11.25 -24.22
C LEU A 10 -10.29 -12.34 -24.53
N THR A 11 -9.10 -11.92 -24.96
CA THR A 11 -7.93 -12.80 -25.06
C THR A 11 -7.15 -12.74 -23.75
N TYR A 12 -6.72 -13.90 -23.25
CA TYR A 12 -5.74 -13.98 -22.17
C TYR A 12 -4.48 -13.18 -22.50
N GLN A 13 -4.01 -12.35 -21.56
CA GLN A 13 -2.79 -11.55 -21.72
C GLN A 13 -1.77 -11.91 -20.62
N PRO A 14 -0.86 -12.86 -20.88
CA PRO A 14 0.09 -13.35 -19.86
C PRO A 14 0.99 -12.26 -19.30
N TYR A 15 1.33 -11.27 -20.12
CA TYR A 15 2.16 -10.14 -19.72
C TYR A 15 1.47 -9.26 -18.67
N VAL A 16 0.15 -9.11 -18.75
CA VAL A 16 -0.61 -8.32 -17.77
C VAL A 16 -0.62 -9.04 -16.41
N GLU A 17 -0.88 -10.35 -16.42
CA GLU A 17 -0.84 -11.15 -15.19
C GLU A 17 0.53 -11.17 -14.55
N GLN A 18 1.60 -11.25 -15.36
CA GLN A 18 2.96 -11.17 -14.84
C GLN A 18 3.23 -9.86 -14.09
N VAL A 19 2.75 -8.72 -14.60
CA VAL A 19 2.90 -7.43 -13.91
C VAL A 19 2.07 -7.40 -12.63
N LEU A 20 0.83 -7.88 -12.66
CA LEU A 20 -0.06 -7.95 -11.49
C LEU A 20 0.52 -8.80 -10.36
N LEU A 21 1.15 -9.94 -10.70
CA LEU A 21 1.78 -10.84 -9.72
C LEU A 21 3.11 -10.30 -9.19
N ARG A 22 3.86 -9.56 -10.01
CA ARG A 22 5.18 -9.06 -9.63
C ARG A 22 5.13 -7.80 -8.78
N ASN A 23 4.18 -6.91 -9.07
CA ASN A 23 4.12 -5.58 -8.49
C ASN A 23 2.84 -5.42 -7.69
N GLU A 24 2.96 -5.56 -6.36
CA GLU A 24 1.86 -5.22 -5.45
C GLU A 24 1.39 -3.79 -5.68
N GLY A 25 0.07 -3.57 -5.64
CA GLY A 25 -0.54 -2.27 -5.90
C GLY A 25 -0.86 -1.96 -7.36
N THR A 26 -0.51 -2.85 -8.30
CA THR A 26 -0.99 -2.76 -9.68
C THR A 26 -2.50 -3.02 -9.72
N LEU A 27 -3.28 -2.04 -10.19
CA LEU A 27 -4.73 -2.10 -10.15
C LEU A 27 -5.32 -2.80 -11.39
N THR A 28 -6.50 -3.40 -11.18
CA THR A 28 -7.36 -3.98 -12.22
C THR A 28 -8.68 -3.20 -12.32
N LEU A 29 -9.51 -3.52 -13.32
CA LEU A 29 -10.86 -2.95 -13.45
C LEU A 29 -11.78 -3.23 -12.25
N GLU A 30 -11.46 -4.26 -11.46
CA GLU A 30 -12.23 -4.67 -10.28
C GLU A 30 -11.73 -3.99 -9.00
N SER A 31 -10.62 -3.26 -9.08
CA SER A 31 -10.04 -2.58 -7.93
C SER A 31 -10.95 -1.46 -7.43
N THR A 32 -11.14 -1.40 -6.12
CA THR A 32 -11.95 -0.37 -5.47
C THR A 32 -11.14 0.89 -5.19
N LYS A 33 -11.82 1.99 -4.87
CA LYS A 33 -11.16 3.22 -4.39
C LYS A 33 -10.38 2.95 -3.11
N GLU A 34 -10.90 2.10 -2.24
CA GLU A 34 -10.28 1.69 -0.98
C GLU A 34 -8.96 0.95 -1.24
N ASP A 35 -8.91 0.06 -2.23
CA ASP A 35 -7.69 -0.66 -2.60
C ASP A 35 -6.62 0.31 -3.11
N TRP A 36 -6.99 1.23 -4.00
CA TRP A 36 -6.06 2.26 -4.48
C TRP A 36 -5.50 3.11 -3.34
N MET A 37 -6.37 3.59 -2.45
CA MET A 37 -5.95 4.38 -1.30
C MET A 37 -5.02 3.58 -0.38
N ARG A 38 -5.31 2.30 -0.13
CA ARG A 38 -4.47 1.43 0.70
C ARG A 38 -3.06 1.32 0.13
N TYR A 39 -2.92 1.05 -1.17
CA TYR A 39 -1.61 0.92 -1.82
C TYR A 39 -0.86 2.25 -1.86
N GLN A 40 -1.53 3.36 -2.22
CA GLN A 40 -0.91 4.68 -2.24
C GLN A 40 -0.33 5.08 -0.86
N HIS A 41 -1.04 4.77 0.22
CA HIS A 41 -0.54 5.06 1.57
C HIS A 41 0.62 4.14 1.95
N ARG A 42 0.56 2.86 1.59
CA ARG A 42 1.68 1.93 1.81
C ARG A 42 2.94 2.40 1.10
N ASP A 43 2.84 2.81 -0.16
CA ASP A 43 3.98 3.31 -0.94
C ASP A 43 4.57 4.59 -0.33
N THR A 44 3.70 5.48 0.17
CA THR A 44 4.13 6.70 0.87
C THR A 44 4.88 6.38 2.15
N LEU A 45 4.35 5.47 2.98
CA LEU A 45 5.00 5.04 4.22
C LEU A 45 6.33 4.34 3.95
N ALA A 46 6.38 3.44 2.97
CA ALA A 46 7.60 2.77 2.54
C ALA A 46 8.65 3.77 2.05
N SER A 47 8.24 4.76 1.24
CA SER A 47 9.13 5.84 0.77
C SER A 47 9.71 6.63 1.93
N ILE A 48 8.91 6.98 2.94
CA ILE A 48 9.39 7.70 4.12
C ILE A 48 10.42 6.87 4.90
N ILE A 49 10.16 5.58 5.09
CA ILE A 49 11.07 4.67 5.83
C ILE A 49 12.39 4.50 5.08
N LEU A 50 12.34 4.28 3.76
CA LEU A 50 13.52 4.02 2.94
C LEU A 50 14.38 5.28 2.72
N HIS A 51 13.79 6.47 2.75
CA HIS A 51 14.49 7.74 2.60
C HIS A 51 14.84 8.34 3.97
N ARG A 52 16.12 8.20 4.36
CA ARG A 52 16.63 8.59 5.68
C ARG A 52 16.32 10.04 6.05
N ASP A 53 16.45 10.96 5.11
CA ASP A 53 16.12 12.38 5.27
C ASP A 53 14.65 12.59 5.66
N ARG A 54 13.73 11.85 5.06
CA ARG A 54 12.30 11.91 5.37
C ARG A 54 11.99 11.32 6.74
N LEU A 55 12.60 10.18 7.06
CA LEU A 55 12.43 9.55 8.38
C LEU A 55 12.98 10.44 9.49
N GLU A 56 14.17 11.04 9.30
CA GLU A 56 14.77 11.97 10.26
C GLU A 56 13.93 13.23 10.41
N TYR A 57 13.39 13.78 9.32
CA TYR A 57 12.47 14.92 9.38
C TYR A 57 11.27 14.63 10.29
N LEU A 58 10.60 13.48 10.11
CA LEU A 58 9.49 13.10 10.98
C LEU A 58 9.92 12.81 12.42
N SER A 59 11.11 12.26 12.62
CA SER A 59 11.68 11.97 13.94
C SER A 59 11.88 13.24 14.76
N ILE A 60 12.33 14.32 14.11
CA ILE A 60 12.49 15.64 14.72
C ILE A 60 11.11 16.23 15.06
N VAL A 61 10.16 16.18 14.13
CA VAL A 61 8.80 16.72 14.33
C VAL A 61 8.08 16.04 15.49
N GLU A 62 8.17 14.71 15.57
CA GLU A 62 7.50 13.90 16.60
C GLU A 62 8.31 13.79 17.91
N ASN A 63 9.51 14.39 17.96
CA ASN A 63 10.47 14.27 19.06
C ASN A 63 10.64 12.80 19.52
N ALA A 64 10.87 11.92 18.55
CA ALA A 64 10.98 10.48 18.76
C ALA A 64 12.21 9.94 18.04
N ALA A 65 12.85 8.90 18.60
CA ALA A 65 13.95 8.23 17.93
C ALA A 65 13.51 7.67 16.56
N PRO A 66 14.37 7.70 15.52
CA PRO A 66 14.01 7.19 14.18
C PRO A 66 13.46 5.77 14.18
N ALA A 67 14.06 4.87 14.96
CA ALA A 67 13.57 3.49 15.10
C ALA A 67 12.13 3.41 15.65
N ARG A 68 11.73 4.36 16.52
CA ARG A 68 10.35 4.42 17.03
C ARG A 68 9.39 4.91 15.96
N VAL A 69 9.78 5.94 15.19
CA VAL A 69 8.95 6.44 14.07
C VAL A 69 8.79 5.37 13.01
N GLU A 70 9.89 4.72 12.59
CA GLU A 70 9.87 3.61 11.65
C GLU A 70 8.89 2.51 12.09
N ARG A 71 8.97 2.07 13.35
CA ARG A 71 8.05 1.07 13.90
C ARG A 71 6.58 1.52 13.78
N ILE A 72 6.27 2.77 14.12
CA ILE A 72 4.91 3.32 14.03
C ILE A 72 4.43 3.34 12.57
N LEU A 73 5.29 3.71 11.62
CA LEU A 73 4.96 3.74 10.20
C LEU A 73 4.73 2.32 9.65
N LEU A 74 5.55 1.34 10.07
CA LEU A 74 5.37 -0.08 9.72
C LEU A 74 4.06 -0.65 10.29
N GLU A 75 3.74 -0.39 11.55
CA GLU A 75 2.46 -0.76 12.16
C GLU A 75 1.28 -0.13 11.40
N ARG A 76 1.42 1.14 10.99
CA ARG A 76 0.40 1.83 10.20
C ARG A 76 0.24 1.27 8.79
N ALA A 77 1.31 0.74 8.18
CA ALA A 77 1.28 0.17 6.83
C ALA A 77 0.42 -1.11 6.71
N VAL A 78 0.07 -1.78 7.82
CA VAL A 78 -0.84 -2.94 7.83
C VAL A 78 -2.24 -2.54 7.34
N ASP A 79 -2.77 -1.45 7.88
CA ASP A 79 -4.05 -0.86 7.43
C ASP A 79 -3.99 0.66 7.56
N PRO A 80 -3.44 1.36 6.54
CA PRO A 80 -3.20 2.79 6.60
C PRO A 80 -4.48 3.63 6.41
N THR A 81 -5.56 3.01 5.96
CA THR A 81 -6.86 3.66 5.74
C THR A 81 -7.80 3.50 6.92
N ARG A 82 -7.50 2.60 7.87
CA ARG A 82 -8.33 2.43 9.07
C ARG A 82 -8.48 3.74 9.81
N LYS A 83 -9.72 4.12 10.07
CA LYS A 83 -10.04 5.21 11.01
C LYS A 83 -9.78 4.71 12.42
N ARG A 84 -8.99 5.46 13.19
CA ARG A 84 -8.81 5.18 14.61
C ARG A 84 -10.16 5.40 15.30
N HIS A 85 -10.75 4.33 15.85
CA HIS A 85 -11.96 4.46 16.66
C HIS A 85 -11.61 5.34 17.87
N ARG A 86 -12.13 6.57 17.91
CA ARG A 86 -12.10 7.36 19.14
C ARG A 86 -13.15 6.74 20.05
N SER A 87 -12.72 5.98 21.05
CA SER A 87 -13.56 5.71 22.21
C SER A 87 -13.91 7.06 22.81
N HIS A 88 -15.17 7.47 22.68
CA HIS A 88 -15.68 8.64 23.38
C HIS A 88 -15.70 8.27 24.86
N GLY A 89 -14.82 8.91 25.63
CA GLY A 89 -14.91 8.96 27.08
C GLY A 89 -15.80 10.12 27.50
#